data_AF-A0A9D9SHQ7-F1
#
_entry.id   AF-A0A9D9SHQ7-F1
#
_cell.length_a   1.000
_cell.length_b   1.000
_cell.length_c   1.000
_cell.angle_alpha   90.00
_cell.angle_beta   90.00
_cell.angle_gamma   90.00
#
_symmetry.space_group_name_H-M   'P 1'
#
loop_
_entity.id
_entity.type
_entity.pdbx_description
1 polymer ?
#
loop_
_entity_poly.entity_id
_entity_poly.type
_entity_poly.pdbx_seq_one_letter_code
_entity_poly.pdbx_strand_id
1 'polypeptide(L)' 'MVILPSIFALLNQRKKRILQVAEAALPEGQFRAFRSLVLDELGREGFERDVERLVAERKQGMVGAGPHAQRKEVPHE' A
#
# COMPACT_ATOMS: atom_id res chain seq x y z
N MET A 1 14.94 1.61 -0.81
CA MET A 1 13.84 2.55 -1.16
C MET A 1 13.03 2.86 0.08
N VAL A 2 12.98 4.13 0.49
CA VAL A 2 12.40 4.58 1.77
C VAL A 2 10.90 4.94 1.67
N ILE A 3 10.28 4.72 0.50
CA ILE A 3 8.99 5.33 0.16
C ILE A 3 7.79 4.71 0.89
N LEU A 4 7.81 3.39 1.15
CA LEU A 4 6.75 2.69 1.87
C LEU A 4 6.61 3.18 3.33
N PRO A 5 7.69 3.20 4.14
CA PRO A 5 7.64 3.78 5.48
C PRO A 5 7.16 5.24 5.49
N SER A 6 7.56 6.06 4.51
CA SER A 6 7.09 7.45 4.39
C SER A 6 5.59 7.55 4.10
N ILE A 7 5.06 6.71 3.20
CA ILE A 7 3.62 6.66 2.91
C ILE A 7 2.84 6.28 4.18
N PHE A 8 3.31 5.28 4.92
CA PHE A 8 2.64 4.83 6.15
C PHE A 8 2.71 5.86 7.28
N ALA A 9 3.81 6.61 7.39
CA ALA A 9 3.90 7.72 8.33
C ALA A 9 2.85 8.82 8.01
N LEU A 10 2.71 9.19 6.74
CA LEU A 10 1.71 10.16 6.30
C LEU A 10 0.27 9.64 6.51
N LEU A 11 0.03 8.35 6.25
CA LEU A 11 -1.25 7.70 6.50
C LEU A 11 -1.61 7.70 7.98
N ASN A 12 -0.66 7.35 8.86
CA ASN A 12 -0.84 7.37 10.31
C ASN A 12 -1.20 8.77 10.83
N GLN A 13 -0.54 9.82 10.32
CA GLN A 13 -0.89 11.20 10.68
C GLN A 13 -2.34 11.54 10.30
N ARG A 14 -2.82 11.06 9.14
CA ARG A 14 -4.20 11.25 8.69
C ARG A 14 -5.20 10.47 9.55
N LYS A 15 -4.93 9.19 9.82
CA LYS A 15 -5.73 8.34 10.73
C LYS A 15 -5.93 9.02 12.08
N LYS A 16 -4.85 9.56 12.66
CA LYS A 16 -4.92 10.27 13.95
C LYS A 16 -5.88 11.45 13.91
N ARG A 17 -5.81 12.31 12.89
CA ARG A 17 -6.71 13.46 12.77
C ARG A 17 -8.17 13.04 12.62
N ILE A 18 -8.44 12.02 11.80
CA ILE A 18 -9.79 11.50 11.59
C ILE A 18 -10.36 10.96 12.90
N LEU A 19 -9.58 10.16 13.63
CA LEU A 19 -10.01 9.60 14.92
C LEU A 19 -10.22 10.68 15.97
N GLN A 20 -9.39 11.72 16.02
CA GLN A 20 -9.56 12.84 16.97
C GLN A 20 -10.86 13.60 16.73
N VAL A 21 -11.21 13.88 15.47
CA VAL A 21 -12.48 14.54 15.15
C VAL A 21 -13.66 13.64 15.51
N ALA A 22 -13.57 12.34 15.21
CA ALA A 22 -14.62 11.38 15.53
C ALA A 22 -14.81 11.21 17.05
N GLU A 23 -13.74 11.19 17.83
CA GLU A 23 -13.78 11.11 19.29
C GLU A 23 -14.52 12.30 19.91
N ALA A 24 -14.36 13.49 19.34
CA ALA A 24 -15.06 14.69 19.79
C ALA A 24 -16.54 14.74 19.36
N ALA A 25 -16.92 14.00 18.32
CA ALA A 25 -18.25 14.08 17.70
C ALA A 25 -19.18 12.91 18.05
N LEU A 26 -18.63 11.76 18.47
CA LEU A 26 -19.38 10.51 18.62
C LEU A 26 -19.48 10.07 20.09
N PRO A 27 -20.63 9.49 20.51
CA PRO A 27 -20.71 8.74 21.76
C PRO A 27 -19.71 7.58 21.79
N GLU A 28 -19.23 7.20 22.97
CA GLU A 28 -18.13 6.23 23.15
C GLU A 28 -18.32 4.91 22.39
N GLY A 29 -19.54 4.34 22.43
CA GLY A 29 -19.84 3.10 21.71
C GLY A 29 -19.73 3.25 20.18
N GLN A 30 -20.16 4.39 19.65
CA GLN A 30 -20.07 4.70 18.22
C GLN A 30 -18.62 5.01 17.82
N PHE A 31 -17.89 5.74 18.66
CA PHE A 31 -16.48 6.00 18.45
C PHE A 31 -15.66 4.71 18.41
N ARG A 32 -15.94 3.74 19.30
CA ARG A 32 -15.24 2.45 19.30
C ARG A 32 -15.47 1.70 17.99
N ALA A 33 -16.71 1.62 17.51
CA ALA A 33 -17.03 0.97 16.23
C ALA A 33 -16.36 1.70 15.05
N PHE A 34 -16.44 3.04 15.04
CA PHE A 34 -15.80 3.87 14.01
C PHE A 34 -14.28 3.70 13.99
N ARG A 35 -13.65 3.65 15.16
CA ARG A 35 -12.21 3.44 15.29
C ARG A 35 -11.79 2.08 14.74
N SER A 36 -12.53 1.02 15.06
CA SER A 36 -12.26 -0.31 14.49
C SER A 36 -12.33 -0.28 12.96
N LEU A 37 -13.42 0.26 12.40
CA LEU A 37 -13.57 0.40 10.95
C LEU A 37 -12.40 1.15 10.30
N VAL A 38 -12.02 2.31 10.84
CA VAL A 38 -10.92 3.12 10.31
C VAL A 38 -9.58 2.37 10.37
N LEU A 39 -9.33 1.62 11.44
CA LEU A 39 -8.09 0.85 11.58
C LEU A 39 -8.07 -0.39 10.69
N ASP A 40 -9.21 -1.01 10.42
CA ASP A 40 -9.32 -2.15 9.50
C ASP A 40 -9.12 -1.68 8.05
N GLU A 41 -9.84 -0.63 7.64
CA GLU A 41 -9.78 -0.07 6.28
C GLU A 41 -8.42 0.55 5.96
N LEU A 42 -7.83 1.30 6.90
CA LEU A 42 -6.60 2.07 6.67
C LEU A 42 -5.37 1.46 7.35
N GLY A 43 -5.49 0.26 7.91
CA GLY A 43 -4.40 -0.45 8.56
C GLY A 43 -3.82 -1.57 7.70
N ARG A 44 -3.21 -2.54 8.38
CA ARG A 44 -2.45 -3.64 7.77
C ARG A 44 -3.27 -4.56 6.88
N GLU A 45 -4.54 -4.77 7.18
CA GLU A 45 -5.38 -5.68 6.39
C GLU A 45 -6.06 -4.99 5.20
N GLY A 46 -6.19 -3.65 5.24
CA GLY A 46 -6.76 -2.84 4.17
C GLY A 46 -5.68 -2.11 3.36
N PHE A 47 -5.71 -0.78 3.39
CA PHE A 47 -4.91 0.07 2.51
C PHE A 47 -3.40 -0.17 2.58
N GLU A 48 -2.84 -0.46 3.76
CA GLU A 48 -1.39 -0.68 3.89
C GLU A 48 -0.93 -1.89 3.06
N ARG A 49 -1.70 -2.99 3.10
CA ARG A 49 -1.44 -4.19 2.30
C ARG A 49 -1.58 -3.95 0.80
N ASP A 50 -2.57 -3.18 0.38
CA ASP A 50 -2.76 -2.85 -1.03
C ASP A 50 -1.57 -2.05 -1.58
N VAL A 51 -1.04 -1.09 -0.80
CA VAL A 51 0.15 -0.33 -1.17
C VAL A 51 1.39 -1.22 -1.20
N GLU A 52 1.57 -2.12 -0.22
CA GLU A 52 2.67 -3.08 -0.22
C GLU A 52 2.64 -3.97 -1.47
N ARG A 53 1.46 -4.51 -1.81
CA ARG A 53 1.25 -5.33 -3.01
C ARG A 53 1.61 -4.55 -4.28
N LEU A 54 1.10 -3.34 -4.44
CA LEU A 54 1.40 -2.48 -5.61
C LEU A 54 2.90 -2.18 -5.74
N VAL A 55 3.57 -1.89 -4.63
CA VAL A 55 5.03 -1.64 -4.63
C VAL A 55 5.82 -2.91 -4.95
N ALA A 56 5.37 -4.07 -4.48
CA ALA A 56 5.98 -5.36 -4.80
C ALA A 56 5.80 -5.73 -6.28
N GLU A 57 4.59 -5.59 -6.83
CA GLU A 57 4.29 -5.81 -8.25
C GLU A 57 5.13 -4.91 -9.16
N ARG A 58 5.28 -3.62 -8.80
CA ARG A 58 6.14 -2.69 -9.55
C ARG A 58 7.61 -3.10 -9.53
N LYS A 59 8.11 -3.63 -8.41
CA LYS A 59 9.47 -4.18 -8.33
C LYS A 59 9.63 -5.43 -9.20
N GLN A 60 8.62 -6.30 -9.26
CA GLN A 60 8.65 -7.53 -10.05
C GLN A 60 8.49 -7.29 -11.56
N GLY A 61 7.65 -6.33 -11.96
CA GLY A 61 7.48 -5.93 -13.37
C GLY A 61 8.74 -5.34 -14.01
N MET A 62 9.69 -4.83 -13.22
CA MET A 62 11.02 -4.42 -13.71
C MET A 62 11.99 -5.60 -13.93
N VAL A 63 11.69 -6.80 -13.42
CA VAL A 63 12.54 -8.00 -13.58
C VAL A 63 12.16 -8.82 -14.82
N GLY A 64 10.93 -8.65 -15.34
CA GLY A 64 10.44 -9.35 -16.53
C GLY A 64 10.78 -8.72 -17.89
N ALA A 65 11.29 -7.49 -17.91
CA ALA A 65 11.68 -6.78 -19.14
C ALA A 65 13.22 -6.76 -19.29
N GLY A 66 13.84 -7.93 -19.29
CA GLY A 66 15.24 -8.09 -19.70
C GLY A 66 15.36 -8.10 -21.22
N PRO A 67 16.26 -7.31 -21.85
CA PRO A 67 16.53 -7.36 -23.27
C PRO A 67 17.40 -8.60 -23.55
N HIS A 68 16.90 -9.56 -24.33
CA HIS A 68 17.64 -10.57 -25.11
C HIS A 68 16.89 -11.90 -25.14
N ALA A 69 16.03 -12.09 -26.15
CA ALA A 69 15.73 -13.42 -26.65
C ALA A 69 15.22 -13.32 -28.10
N GLN A 70 16.14 -13.22 -29.05
CA GLN A 70 16.12 -14.01 -30.29
C GLN A 70 17.39 -13.76 -31.09
N ARG A 71 18.44 -14.51 -30.75
CA ARG A 71 19.47 -14.89 -31.70
C ARG A 71 18.91 -16.07 -32.50
N LYS A 72 18.63 -15.86 -33.78
CA LYS A 72 18.62 -16.91 -34.80
C LYS A 72 19.43 -16.41 -35.98
N GLU A 73 20.75 -16.50 -35.84
CA GLU A 73 21.63 -16.53 -37.00
C GLU A 73 21.50 -17.93 -37.59
N VAL A 74 20.90 -18.00 -38.78
CA VAL A 74 20.76 -19.21 -39.59
C VAL A 74 22.12 -19.51 -40.22
N PRO A 75 22.67 -20.73 -40.13
CA PRO A 75 23.86 -21.08 -40.89
C PRO A 75 23.53 -21.12 -42.38
N HIS A 76 24.21 -20.31 -43.18
CA HIS A 76 24.27 -20.51 -44.62
C HIS A 76 25.62 -21.18 -44.94
N GLU A 77 25.48 -22.43 -45.41
CA GLU A 77 26.35 -23.26 -46.27
C GLU A 77 27.85 -23.39 -45.93
#